data_AF-A0A433N040-F1
#
_entry.id   AF-A0A433N040-F1
#
_cell.length_a   1.000
_cell.length_b   1.000
_cell.length_c   1.000
_cell.angle_alpha   90.00
_cell.angle_beta   90.00
_cell.angle_gamma   90.00
#
_symmetry.space_group_name_H-M   'P 1'
#
loop_
_entity.id
_entity.type
_entity.pdbx_description
1 polymer ?
#
loop_
_entity_poly.entity_id
_entity_poly.type
_entity_poly.pdbx_seq_one_letter_code
_entity_poly.pdbx_strand_id
1 'polypeptide(L)' 'MSKHNFTTMNRAELRRYILAHREDQEALQAYIDRFQDPEAIVFPAPESVEDLEHYPELHRQYQDRKHQRD' A
#
# COMPACT_ATOMS: atom_id res chain seq x y z
N MET A 1 11.72 22.76 15.94
CA MET A 1 10.68 21.73 16.18
C MET A 1 11.39 20.41 16.46
N SER A 2 11.01 19.70 17.52
CA SER A 2 11.56 18.38 17.83
C SER A 2 11.05 17.39 16.79
N LYS A 3 11.90 16.97 15.84
CA LYS A 3 11.57 15.89 14.91
C LYS A 3 11.26 14.65 15.73
N HIS A 4 10.04 14.14 15.65
CA HIS A 4 9.71 12.86 16.25
C HIS A 4 10.50 11.75 15.55
N ASN A 5 11.04 10.81 16.34
CA ASN A 5 11.74 9.68 15.76
C ASN A 5 10.73 8.56 15.41
N PHE A 6 10.23 8.57 14.17
CA PHE A 6 9.26 7.58 13.69
C PHE A 6 9.82 6.15 13.63
N THR A 7 11.15 5.97 13.69
CA THR A 7 11.78 4.63 13.65
C THR A 7 11.58 3.83 14.94
N THR A 8 11.32 4.49 16.07
CA THR A 8 11.12 3.81 17.36
C THR A 8 9.67 3.42 17.62
N MET A 9 8.72 4.04 16.92
CA MET A 9 7.30 3.71 17.03
C MET A 9 7.01 2.34 16.43
N ASN A 10 6.12 1.58 17.06
CA ASN A 10 5.55 0.39 16.43
C ASN A 10 4.50 0.78 15.37
N ARG A 11 4.03 -0.20 14.57
CA ARG A 11 3.10 0.07 13.47
C ARG A 11 1.79 0.73 13.92
N ALA A 12 1.26 0.37 15.09
CA ALA A 12 0.01 0.91 15.61
C ALA A 12 0.18 2.35 16.08
N GLU A 13 1.29 2.65 16.76
CA GLU A 13 1.65 4.01 17.21
C GLU A 13 1.83 4.95 16.03
N LEU A 14 2.65 4.55 15.05
CA LEU A 14 2.92 5.37 13.87
C LEU A 14 1.66 5.59 13.03
N ARG A 15 0.81 4.56 12.88
CA ARG A 15 -0.50 4.70 12.23
C ARG A 15 -1.40 5.70 12.96
N ARG A 16 -1.46 5.63 14.28
CA ARG A 16 -2.28 6.56 15.09
C ARG A 16 -1.78 7.99 14.96
N TYR A 17 -0.46 8.18 14.92
CA TYR A 17 0.17 9.47 14.69
C TYR A 17 -0.21 10.07 13.34
N ILE A 18 -0.05 9.33 12.24
CA ILE A 18 -0.36 9.78 10.88
C ILE A 18 -1.83 10.17 10.73
N LEU A 19 -2.74 9.40 11.32
CA LEU A 19 -4.17 9.71 11.27
C LEU A 19 -4.53 11.02 11.98
N ALA A 20 -3.76 11.41 13.01
CA ALA A 20 -3.91 12.69 13.70
C ALA A 20 -3.13 13.84 13.02
N HIS A 21 -2.13 13.53 12.20
CA HIS A 21 -1.22 14.51 11.56
C HIS A 21 -1.10 14.21 10.06
N ARG A 22 -2.22 14.35 9.34
CA ARG A 22 -2.32 13.93 7.92
C ARG A 22 -1.39 14.71 6.98
N GLU A 23 -1.01 15.93 7.36
CA GLU A 23 -0.11 16.79 6.58
C GLU A 23 1.38 16.50 6.83
N ASP A 24 1.71 15.65 7.83
CA ASP A 24 3.09 15.27 8.12
C ASP A 24 3.56 14.19 7.12
N GLN A 25 4.09 14.66 6.00
CA GLN A 25 4.61 13.80 4.93
C GLN A 25 5.80 12.95 5.39
N GLU A 26 6.59 13.41 6.38
CA GLU A 26 7.73 12.65 6.89
C GLU A 26 7.26 11.42 7.68
N ALA A 27 6.22 11.58 8.51
CA ALA A 27 5.58 10.48 9.20
C ALA A 27 4.97 9.45 8.24
N LEU A 28 4.29 9.94 7.19
CA LEU A 28 3.68 9.08 6.17
C LEU A 28 4.76 8.28 5.41
N GLN A 29 5.83 8.94 4.97
CA GLN A 29 6.92 8.28 4.26
C GLN A 29 7.59 7.21 5.13
N ALA A 30 7.87 7.51 6.40
CA ALA A 30 8.46 6.54 7.33
C ALA A 30 7.58 5.29 7.53
N TYR A 31 6.25 5.43 7.45
CA TYR A 31 5.33 4.28 7.52
C TYR A 31 5.36 3.45 6.25
N ILE A 32 5.35 4.09 5.07
CA ILE A 32 5.40 3.40 3.78
C ILE A 32 6.73 2.63 3.67
N ASP A 33 7.87 3.30 3.87
CA ASP A 33 9.20 2.69 3.71
C ASP A 33 9.41 1.47 4.61
N ARG A 34 8.89 1.52 5.85
CA ARG A 34 9.11 0.47 6.83
C ARG A 34 8.18 -0.73 6.68
N PHE A 35 6.96 -0.51 6.21
CA PHE A 35 5.91 -1.53 6.18
C PHE A 35 5.47 -1.90 4.76
N GLN A 36 6.16 -1.39 3.74
CA GLN A 36 6.04 -1.87 2.38
C GLN A 36 6.65 -3.28 2.28
N ASP A 37 5.90 -4.19 1.67
CA ASP A 37 6.40 -5.49 1.28
C ASP A 37 7.02 -5.38 -0.12
N PRO A 38 8.34 -5.62 -0.28
CA PRO A 38 9.00 -5.51 -1.59
C PRO A 38 8.53 -6.58 -2.58
N GLU A 39 8.01 -7.71 -2.08
CA GLU A 39 7.47 -8.80 -2.91
C GLU A 39 5.95 -8.69 -3.08
N ALA A 40 5.35 -7.58 -2.66
CA ALA A 40 3.93 -7.34 -2.82
C ALA A 40 3.53 -7.40 -4.30
N ILE A 41 2.59 -8.28 -4.62
CA ILE A 41 2.04 -8.38 -5.96
C ILE A 41 1.09 -7.20 -6.18
N VAL A 42 1.44 -6.36 -7.15
CA VAL A 42 0.60 -5.25 -7.58
C VAL A 42 -0.37 -5.76 -8.64
N PHE A 43 -1.66 -5.74 -8.30
CA PHE A 43 -2.74 -5.92 -9.27
C PHE A 43 -2.96 -4.58 -9.96
N PRO A 44 -2.71 -4.46 -11.28
CA PRO A 44 -2.89 -3.19 -11.98
C PRO A 44 -4.36 -2.78 -11.96
N ALA A 45 -4.59 -1.47 -11.95
CA ALA A 45 -5.91 -0.90 -12.10
C ALA A 45 -6.43 -1.17 -13.53
N PRO A 46 -7.76 -1.24 -13.72
CA PRO A 46 -8.38 -1.20 -15.04
C PRO A 46 -7.87 -0.01 -15.86
N GLU A 47 -7.56 -0.22 -17.14
CA GLU A 47 -7.02 0.82 -18.02
C GLU A 47 -8.12 1.59 -18.77
N SER A 48 -9.34 1.03 -18.80
CA SER A 48 -10.50 1.59 -19.48
C SER A 48 -11.80 1.38 -18.71
N VAL A 49 -12.87 2.05 -19.18
CA VAL A 49 -14.23 1.83 -18.65
C VAL A 49 -14.73 0.42 -19.00
N GLU A 50 -14.38 -0.10 -20.16
CA GLU A 50 -14.74 -1.45 -20.59
C GLU A 50 -14.09 -2.52 -19.70
N ASP A 51 -12.87 -2.28 -19.21
CA ASP A 51 -12.21 -3.13 -18.22
C ASP A 51 -12.95 -3.12 -16.87
N LEU A 52 -13.64 -2.04 -16.51
CA LEU A 52 -14.44 -1.99 -15.28
C LEU A 52 -15.65 -2.93 -15.37
N GLU A 53 -16.27 -3.03 -16.54
CA GLU A 53 -17.40 -3.93 -16.78
C GLU A 53 -16.99 -5.41 -16.65
N HIS A 54 -15.72 -5.72 -16.96
CA HIS A 54 -15.13 -7.05 -16.89
C HIS A 54 -14.12 -7.23 -15.75
N TYR A 55 -14.18 -6.34 -14.74
CA TYR A 55 -13.21 -6.33 -13.65
C TYR A 55 -13.12 -7.66 -12.89
N PRO A 56 -14.22 -8.38 -12.59
CA PRO A 56 -14.15 -9.67 -11.92
C PRO A 56 -13.30 -10.70 -12.70
N GLU A 57 -13.42 -10.75 -14.02
CA GLU A 57 -12.67 -11.65 -14.90
C GLU A 57 -11.19 -11.25 -14.95
N LEU A 58 -10.91 -9.96 -15.11
CA LEU A 58 -9.54 -9.43 -15.07
C LEU A 58 -8.86 -9.76 -13.76
N HIS A 59 -9.55 -9.56 -12.63
CA HIS A 59 -9.03 -9.89 -11.31
C HIS A 59 -8.69 -11.38 -11.16
N ARG A 60 -9.57 -12.28 -11.62
CA ARG A 60 -9.30 -13.73 -11.65
C ARG A 60 -8.06 -14.05 -12.48
N GLN A 61 -7.93 -13.47 -13.67
CA GLN A 61 -6.74 -13.69 -14.51
C GLN A 61 -5.43 -13.27 -13.83
N TYR A 62 -5.42 -12.14 -13.10
CA TYR A 62 -4.23 -11.75 -12.35
C TYR A 62 -3.93 -12.73 -11.20
N GLN A 63 -4.96 -13.23 -10.52
CA GLN A 63 -4.79 -14.25 -9.48
C GLN A 63 -4.22 -15.54 -10.05
N ASP A 64 -4.71 -16.02 -11.20
CA ASP A 64 -4.20 -17.23 -11.84
C ASP A 64 -2.74 -17.07 -12.29
N ARG A 65 -2.39 -15.90 -12.86
CA ARG A 65 -0.99 -15.57 -13.19
C ARG A 65 -0.07 -15.57 -11.98
N LYS A 66 -0.56 -15.18 -10.79
CA LYS A 66 0.20 -15.32 -9.54
C LYS A 66 0.47 -16.79 -9.24
N HIS A 67 -0.57 -17.63 -9.21
CA HIS A 67 -0.43 -19.04 -8.84
C HIS A 67 0.47 -19.85 -9.79
N GLN A 68 0.62 -19.41 -11.05
CA GLN A 68 1.53 -20.05 -12.01
C GLN A 68 3.00 -19.63 -11.86
N ARG A 69 3.28 -18.54 -11.14
CA ARG A 69 4.64 -18.04 -10.88
C ARG A 69 5.25 -18.58 -9.57
N ASP A 70 4.40 -19.12 -8.70
CA ASP A 70 4.74 -19.77 -7.42
C ASP A 70 5.09 -21.26 -7.64
#